data_AF-A0A1H5W9J5-F1
#
_entry.id   AF-A0A1H5W9J5-F1
#
_cell.length_a   1.000
_cell.length_b   1.000
_cell.length_c   1.000
_cell.angle_alpha   90.00
_cell.angle_beta   90.00
_cell.angle_gamma   90.00
#
_symmetry.space_group_name_H-M   'P 1'
#
loop_
_entity.id
_entity.type
_entity.pdbx_description
1 polymer ?
#
loop_
_entity_poly.entity_id
_entity_poly.type
_entity_poly.pdbx_seq_one_letter_code
_entity_poly.pdbx_strand_id
1 'polypeptide(L)' 'MGQYDALSALQDAGVSLAGVPEEQQAVFASLTRDEVSVLTSVKGRLDGATEVAAHVLEEEGRHVGIIIH' A
#
# COMPACT_ATOMS: atom_id res chain seq x y z
N MET A 1 0.28 -30.10 8.73
CA MET A 1 -0.27 -28.73 8.65
C MET A 1 0.74 -27.91 7.85
N GLY A 2 0.35 -27.39 6.68
CA GLY A 2 1.26 -26.57 5.88
C GLY A 2 1.62 -25.29 6.64
N GLN A 3 2.90 -24.97 6.72
CA GLN A 3 3.37 -23.72 7.31
C GLN A 3 2.77 -22.57 6.49
N TYR A 4 2.19 -21.58 7.18
CA TYR A 4 1.68 -20.38 6.52
C TYR A 4 2.85 -19.60 5.93
N ASP A 5 2.79 -19.31 4.64
CA ASP A 5 3.81 -18.54 3.94
C ASP A 5 3.32 -17.10 3.70
N ALA A 6 3.78 -16.18 4.53
CA ALA A 6 3.36 -14.79 4.49
C ALA A 6 3.78 -14.07 3.20
N LEU A 7 4.95 -14.42 2.64
CA LEU A 7 5.45 -13.79 1.42
C LEU A 7 4.58 -14.15 0.22
N SER A 8 4.20 -15.42 0.07
CA SER A 8 3.28 -15.86 -0.98
C SER A 8 1.91 -15.21 -0.83
N ALA A 9 1.40 -15.09 0.40
CA ALA A 9 0.11 -14.44 0.66
C ALA A 9 0.12 -12.93 0.31
N LEU A 10 1.23 -12.24 0.56
CA LEU A 10 1.41 -10.84 0.17
C LEU A 10 1.52 -10.68 -1.36
N GLN A 11 2.25 -11.57 -2.03
CA GLN A 11 2.36 -11.56 -3.50
C GLN A 11 1.00 -11.84 -4.18
N ASP A 12 0.23 -12.80 -3.67
CA ASP A 12 -1.13 -13.10 -4.15
C ASP A 12 -2.09 -11.92 -3.96
N ALA A 13 -1.91 -11.16 -2.87
CA ALA A 13 -2.60 -9.89 -2.63
C ALA A 13 -2.12 -8.72 -3.53
N GLY A 14 -1.18 -8.97 -4.45
CA GLY A 14 -0.64 -7.98 -5.37
C GLY A 14 0.38 -7.03 -4.75
N VAL A 15 0.99 -7.39 -3.61
CA VAL A 15 2.13 -6.67 -3.04
C VAL A 15 3.40 -7.15 -3.75
N SER A 16 4.04 -6.25 -4.50
CA SER A 16 5.32 -6.57 -5.13
C SER A 16 6.44 -6.54 -4.08
N LEU A 17 7.16 -7.66 -3.95
CA LEU A 17 8.38 -7.75 -3.15
C LEU A 17 9.65 -7.47 -3.97
N ALA A 18 9.49 -7.14 -5.26
CA ALA A 18 10.62 -6.81 -6.13
C ALA A 18 11.33 -5.54 -5.62
N GLY A 19 12.62 -5.67 -5.29
CA GLY A 19 13.42 -4.56 -4.77
C GLY A 19 13.40 -4.41 -3.24
N VAL A 20 12.66 -5.27 -2.52
CA VAL A 20 12.72 -5.33 -1.06
C VAL A 20 13.99 -6.09 -0.64
N PRO A 21 14.89 -5.50 0.16
CA PRO A 21 16.09 -6.19 0.65
C PRO A 21 15.73 -7.43 1.48
N GLU A 22 16.61 -8.44 1.49
CA GLU A 22 16.35 -9.71 2.18
C GLU A 22 16.03 -9.54 3.68
N GLU A 23 16.68 -8.59 4.34
CA GLU A 23 16.40 -8.24 5.75
C GLU A 23 14.96 -7.79 5.99
N GLN A 24 14.36 -7.08 5.02
CA GLN A 24 12.98 -6.63 5.09
C GLN A 24 12.02 -7.75 4.67
N GLN A 25 12.42 -8.61 3.73
CA GLN A 25 11.67 -9.82 3.40
C GLN A 25 11.56 -10.76 4.61
N ALA A 26 12.60 -10.86 5.44
CA ALA A 26 12.53 -11.64 6.68
C ALA A 26 11.47 -11.09 7.65
N VAL A 27 11.31 -9.76 7.72
CA VAL A 27 10.24 -9.12 8.50
C VAL A 27 8.87 -9.50 7.93
N PHE A 28 8.68 -9.39 6.62
CA PHE A 28 7.44 -9.80 5.96
C PHE A 28 7.14 -11.30 6.13
N ALA A 29 8.17 -12.16 6.11
CA ALA A 29 8.04 -13.60 6.32
C ALA A 29 7.63 -13.95 7.76
N SER A 30 7.98 -13.10 8.73
CA SER A 30 7.61 -13.27 10.13
C SER A 30 6.15 -12.90 10.44
N LEU A 31 5.45 -12.28 9.49
CA LEU A 31 4.07 -11.86 9.68
C LEU A 31 3.13 -13.04 9.84
N THR A 32 2.18 -12.87 10.75
CA THR A 32 1.08 -13.81 10.96
C THR A 32 0.03 -13.65 9.85
N ARG A 33 -0.88 -14.63 9.78
CA ARG A 33 -2.02 -14.58 8.86
C ARG A 33 -2.89 -13.36 9.08
N ASP A 34 -3.17 -13.01 10.34
CA ASP A 34 -4.01 -11.87 10.69
C ASP A 34 -3.37 -10.55 10.27
N GLU A 35 -2.06 -10.39 10.47
CA GLU A 35 -1.32 -9.19 10.05
C GLU A 35 -1.33 -9.01 8.53
N VAL A 36 -1.10 -10.08 7.77
CA VAL A 36 -1.21 -10.02 6.30
C VAL A 36 -2.63 -9.68 5.88
N SER A 37 -3.65 -10.23 6.54
CA SER A 37 -5.05 -9.89 6.24
C SER A 37 -5.35 -8.41 6.46
N VAL A 38 -4.79 -7.81 7.51
CA VAL A 38 -4.93 -6.37 7.78
C VAL A 38 -4.21 -5.55 6.69
N LEU A 39 -2.97 -5.92 6.34
CA LEU A 39 -2.20 -5.22 5.30
C LEU A 39 -2.91 -5.24 3.94
N THR A 40 -3.43 -6.40 3.53
CA THR A 40 -4.19 -6.55 2.28
C THR A 40 -5.49 -5.75 2.31
N SER A 41 -6.19 -5.72 3.45
CA SER A 41 -7.40 -4.90 3.63
C SER A 41 -7.11 -3.40 3.50
N VAL A 42 -6.04 -2.92 4.14
CA VAL A 42 -5.61 -1.52 4.03
C VAL A 42 -5.19 -1.19 2.59
N LYS A 43 -4.42 -2.06 1.93
CA LYS A 43 -4.05 -1.91 0.52
C LYS A 43 -5.28 -1.79 -0.37
N GLY A 44 -6.25 -2.69 -0.25
CA GLY A 44 -7.47 -2.64 -1.06
C GLY A 44 -8.28 -1.35 -0.88
N ARG A 45 -8.30 -0.81 0.35
CA ARG A 45 -8.91 0.51 0.63
C ARG A 45 -8.13 1.66 -0.01
N LEU A 46 -6.80 1.57 -0.05
CA LEU A 46 -5.94 2.58 -0.67
C LEU A 46 -6.01 2.54 -2.20
N ASP A 47 -5.98 1.36 -2.82
CA ASP A 47 -6.16 1.20 -4.28
C ASP A 47 -7.53 1.70 -4.74
N GLY A 48 -8.57 1.46 -3.94
CA GLY A 48 -9.92 1.98 -4.20
C GLY A 48 -10.09 3.48 -3.89
N ALA A 49 -9.17 4.08 -3.15
CA ALA A 49 -9.14 5.52 -2.88
C ALA A 49 -8.39 6.22 -4.01
N THR A 50 -9.00 6.28 -5.20
CA THR A 50 -8.37 6.77 -6.44
C THR A 50 -7.88 8.22 -6.39
N GLU A 51 -8.23 9.04 -5.40
CA GLU A 51 -7.85 10.46 -5.41
C GLU A 51 -7.66 10.99 -3.98
N VAL A 52 -6.47 10.79 -3.40
CA VAL A 52 -5.95 11.85 -2.53
C VAL A 52 -5.54 12.95 -3.49
N ALA A 53 -6.46 13.90 -3.71
CA ALA A 53 -6.28 15.10 -4.51
C ALA A 53 -4.82 15.52 -4.43
N ALA A 54 -4.12 15.33 -5.55
CA ALA A 54 -2.75 15.77 -5.71
C ALA A 54 -2.74 17.23 -5.24
N HIS A 55 -2.13 17.48 -4.09
CA HIS A 55 -1.85 18.82 -3.62
C HIS A 55 -0.76 19.34 -4.56
N VAL A 56 -1.15 19.68 -5.78
CA VAL A 56 -0.45 20.62 -6.64
C VAL A 56 -0.66 21.98 -5.99
N LEU A 57 -0.07 22.15 -4.80
CA LEU A 57 0.42 23.45 -4.40
C LEU A 57 1.80 23.56 -5.03
N GLU A 58 1.81 23.84 -6.33
CA GLU A 58 2.90 24.61 -6.89
C GLU A 58 2.79 26.00 -6.24
N GLU A 59 3.46 26.16 -5.09
CA GLU A 59 3.81 27.47 -4.56
C GLU A 59 4.79 28.14 -5.53
N GLU A 60 4.27 28.77 -6.58
CA GLU A 60 4.78 30.06 -7.05
C GLU A 60 3.60 30.94 -7.46
N GLY A 61 2.93 31.46 -6.44
CA GLY A 61 2.36 32.80 -6.47
C GLY A 61 1.20 33.05 -7.44
N ARG A 62 0.03 32.43 -7.24
CA ARG A 62 -1.28 33.11 -7.24
C ARG A 62 -2.45 32.14 -7.08
N HIS A 63 -3.17 32.31 -5.98
CA HIS A 63 -4.44 31.63 -5.72
C HIS A 63 -5.57 32.25 -6.55
N VAL A 64 -6.20 31.46 -7.42
CA VAL A 64 -7.58 31.70 -7.89
C VAL A 64 -8.31 30.37 -7.83
N GLY A 65 -9.04 30.14 -6.74
CA GLY A 65 -9.92 28.98 -6.62
C GLY A 65 -11.14 29.14 -7.50
N ILE A 66 -11.40 28.16 -8.38
CA ILE A 66 -12.65 28.08 -9.15
C ILE A 66 -13.53 27.05 -8.45
N ILE A 67 -14.71 27.48 -8.02
CA ILE A 67 -15.79 26.62 -7.52
C ILE A 67 -16.41 25.95 -8.75
N ILE A 68 -16.51 24.61 -8.77
CA ILE A 68 -17.24 23.91 -9.84
C ILE A 68 -18.38 23.11 -9.21
N HIS A 69 -19.59 23.34 -9.74
CA HIS A 69 -20.85 22.65 -9.47
C HIS A 69 -20.88 21.25 -10.09
#